data_AF-A0A4Q2Y7N3-F1
#
_entry.id   AF-A0A4Q2Y7N3-F1
#
_cell.length_a   1.000
_cell.length_b   1.000
_cell.length_c   1.000
_cell.angle_alpha   90.00
_cell.angle_beta   90.00
_cell.angle_gamma   90.00
#
_symmetry.space_group_name_H-M   'P 1'
#
loop_
_entity.id
_entity.type
_entity.pdbx_description
1 polymer ?
#
loop_
_entity_poly.entity_id
_entity_poly.type
_entity_poly.pdbx_seq_one_letter_code
_entity_poly.pdbx_strand_id
1 'polypeptide(L)'
;MNLPNTITFSRLVMTAAFVAAVSFRSAEGYGIGLALFVIAAISDFVDGWLARKMGLVTPLGKLMDPLADKILVSAAFVFLTEHKLCPVWVTALIIGREFLVTGLRQIAVEAGQVIAADNLGKWKTGFQLTFCITGLVWLTLDHMDDL
;
A
#
# COMPACT_ATOMS: atom_id res chain seq x y z
N MET A 1 4.16 4.89 25.50
CA MET A 1 4.31 5.17 24.06
C MET A 1 3.43 4.19 23.31
N ASN A 2 2.48 4.70 22.52
CA ASN A 2 1.32 3.95 22.06
C ASN A 2 1.70 2.99 20.92
N LEU A 3 1.69 1.68 21.19
CA LEU A 3 1.88 0.56 20.25
C LEU A 3 1.26 0.74 18.85
N PRO A 4 0.06 1.34 18.68
CA PRO A 4 -0.53 1.56 17.36
C PRO A 4 0.28 2.55 16.51
N ASN A 5 0.85 3.58 17.13
CA ASN A 5 1.67 4.57 16.43
C ASN A 5 2.98 3.94 15.91
N THR A 6 3.49 2.91 16.59
CA THR A 6 4.70 2.19 16.17
C THR A 6 4.46 1.37 14.90
N ILE A 7 3.27 0.79 14.73
CA ILE A 7 2.91 -0.03 13.56
C ILE A 7 2.72 0.84 12.31
N THR A 8 1.99 1.95 12.45
CA THR A 8 1.81 2.85 11.31
C THR A 8 3.13 3.53 10.92
N PHE A 9 3.96 3.86 11.91
CA PHE A 9 5.29 4.43 11.69
C PHE A 9 6.25 3.43 11.03
N SER A 10 6.26 2.17 11.46
CA SER A 10 7.09 1.13 10.82
C SER A 10 6.72 0.95 9.36
N ARG A 11 5.42 1.03 9.01
CA ARG A 11 4.94 0.96 7.63
C ARG A 11 5.36 2.14 6.77
N LEU A 12 5.32 3.35 7.34
CA LEU A 12 5.79 4.55 6.65
C LEU A 12 7.30 4.41 6.34
N VAL A 13 8.08 3.90 7.30
CA VAL A 13 9.50 3.63 7.12
C VAL A 13 9.75 2.55 6.06
N MET A 14 8.98 1.46 6.07
CA MET A 14 9.08 0.41 5.05
C MET A 14 8.70 0.91 3.65
N THR A 15 7.71 1.79 3.56
CA THR A 15 7.31 2.43 2.29
C THR A 15 8.42 3.35 1.77
N ALA A 16 9.06 4.12 2.64
CA ALA A 16 10.21 4.94 2.28
C ALA A 16 11.40 4.07 1.83
N ALA A 17 11.65 2.95 2.51
CA ALA A 17 12.67 1.99 2.14
C ALA A 17 12.38 1.33 0.78
N PHE A 18 11.11 1.00 0.50
CA PHE A 18 10.66 0.53 -0.82
C PHE A 18 10.99 1.54 -1.91
N VAL A 19 10.56 2.80 -1.75
CA VAL A 19 10.83 3.85 -2.74
C VAL A 19 12.34 4.05 -2.95
N ALA A 20 13.12 4.03 -1.87
CA ALA A 20 14.57 4.14 -1.94
C ALA A 20 15.21 2.97 -2.69
N ALA A 21 14.83 1.72 -2.37
CA ALA A 21 15.35 0.51 -3.02
C ALA A 21 15.07 0.52 -4.54
N VAL A 22 13.86 0.90 -4.90
CA VAL A 22 13.39 0.96 -6.28
C VAL A 22 14.03 2.12 -7.07
N SER A 23 14.43 3.20 -6.39
CA SER A 23 15.12 4.34 -6.99
C SER A 23 16.54 4.02 -7.50
N PHE A 24 17.15 2.91 -7.06
CA PHE A 24 18.48 2.50 -7.54
C PHE A 24 18.48 1.95 -8.96
N ARG A 25 17.30 1.70 -9.56
CA ARG A 25 17.11 1.25 -10.96
C ARG A 25 17.97 0.05 -11.37
N SER A 26 18.27 -0.84 -10.43
CA SER A 26 19.05 -2.06 -10.65
C SER A 26 18.17 -3.30 -10.40
N ALA A 27 18.54 -4.44 -11.00
CA ALA A 27 17.85 -5.71 -10.79
C ALA A 27 17.76 -6.06 -9.29
N GLU A 28 18.85 -5.86 -8.55
CA GLU A 28 18.91 -6.02 -7.10
C GLU A 28 17.96 -5.06 -6.37
N GLY A 29 17.90 -3.79 -6.79
CA GLY A 29 17.02 -2.77 -6.22
C GLY A 29 15.53 -3.10 -6.41
N TYR A 30 15.16 -3.62 -7.58
CA TYR A 30 13.79 -4.06 -7.85
C TYR A 30 13.42 -5.32 -7.06
N GLY A 31 14.33 -6.29 -6.94
CA GLY A 31 14.14 -7.48 -6.12
C GLY A 31 13.96 -7.15 -4.63
N ILE A 32 14.79 -6.24 -4.10
CA ILE A 32 14.67 -5.74 -2.72
C ILE A 32 13.36 -4.96 -2.55
N GLY A 33 12.99 -4.12 -3.53
CA GLY A 33 11.72 -3.41 -3.54
C GLY A 33 10.52 -4.34 -3.48
N LEU A 34 10.51 -5.40 -4.31
CA LEU A 34 9.47 -6.42 -4.29
C LEU A 34 9.40 -7.12 -2.92
N ALA A 35 10.54 -7.52 -2.36
CA ALA A 35 10.58 -8.13 -1.04
C ALA A 35 10.01 -7.19 0.05
N LEU A 36 10.42 -5.92 0.06
CA LEU A 36 9.91 -4.92 0.99
C LEU A 36 8.41 -4.68 0.83
N PHE A 37 7.91 -4.63 -0.40
CA PHE A 37 6.48 -4.47 -0.69
C PHE A 37 5.66 -5.65 -0.16
N VAL A 38 6.11 -6.89 -0.42
CA VAL A 38 5.44 -8.11 0.05
C VAL A 38 5.47 -8.19 1.57
N ILE A 39 6.63 -7.95 2.20
CA ILE A 39 6.74 -7.94 3.66
C ILE A 39 5.84 -6.86 4.26
N ALA A 40 5.82 -5.65 3.70
CA ALA A 40 4.98 -4.56 4.19
C ALA A 40 3.48 -4.90 4.10
N ALA A 41 3.05 -5.53 3.01
CA ALA A 41 1.67 -5.98 2.83
C ALA A 41 1.28 -7.11 3.81
N ILE A 42 2.18 -8.06 4.07
CA ILE A 42 1.94 -9.14 5.04
C ILE A 42 1.93 -8.59 6.47
N SER A 43 2.86 -7.69 6.81
CA SER A 43 2.92 -7.04 8.12
C SER A 43 1.63 -6.28 8.44
N ASP A 44 1.02 -5.58 7.47
CA ASP A 44 -0.29 -4.93 7.67
C ASP A 44 -1.39 -5.91 8.09
N PHE A 45 -1.45 -7.09 7.45
CA PHE A 45 -2.46 -8.09 7.77
C PHE A 45 -2.28 -8.65 9.18
N VAL A 46 -1.04 -8.95 9.57
CA VAL A 46 -0.71 -9.54 10.88
C VAL A 46 -0.86 -8.51 12.00
N ASP A 47 -0.32 -7.31 11.82
CA ASP A 47 -0.32 -6.27 12.84
C ASP A 47 -1.71 -5.65 13.01
N GLY A 48 -2.46 -5.49 11.92
CA GLY A 48 -3.86 -5.05 11.96
C GLY A 48 -4.80 -6.08 12.60
N TRP A 49 -4.45 -7.37 12.55
CA TRP A 49 -5.17 -8.40 13.32
C TRP A 49 -4.85 -8.32 14.81
N LEU A 50 -3.57 -8.13 15.16
CA LEU A 50 -3.11 -8.04 16.55
C LEU A 50 -3.63 -6.78 17.26
N ALA A 51 -3.59 -5.62 16.60
CA ALA A 51 -4.09 -4.36 17.14
C ALA A 51 -5.60 -4.39 17.41
N ARG A 52 -6.39 -5.02 16.54
CA ARG A 52 -7.84 -5.22 16.74
C ARG A 52 -8.14 -6.14 17.92
N LYS A 53 -7.30 -7.14 18.17
CA LYS A 53 -7.47 -8.09 19.28
C LYS A 53 -7.11 -7.46 20.64
N MET A 54 -6.19 -6.49 20.66
CA MET A 54 -5.76 -5.82 21.89
C MET A 54 -6.61 -4.60 22.27
N GLY A 55 -7.50 -4.10 21.39
CA GLY A 55 -8.39 -2.98 21.69
C GLY A 55 -7.69 -1.63 21.88
N LEU A 56 -6.37 -1.55 21.68
CA LEU A 56 -5.61 -0.31 21.67
C LEU A 56 -5.74 0.36 20.30
N VAL A 57 -6.87 0.99 20.01
CA VAL A 57 -7.06 1.76 18.78
C VAL A 57 -7.14 3.24 19.15
N THR A 58 -6.13 4.03 18.78
CA THR A 58 -6.19 5.48 18.93
C THR A 58 -6.92 6.10 17.74
N PRO A 59 -7.63 7.23 17.92
CA PRO A 59 -8.31 7.92 16.81
C PRO A 59 -7.33 8.29 15.68
N LEU A 60 -6.12 8.73 16.05
CA LEU A 60 -5.04 9.06 15.12
C LEU A 60 -4.55 7.83 14.33
N GLY A 61 -4.30 6.70 15.00
CA GLY A 61 -3.85 5.47 14.33
C GLY A 61 -4.90 4.92 13.36
N LYS A 62 -6.18 5.02 13.73
CA LYS A 62 -7.30 4.61 12.87
C LYS A 62 -7.40 5.41 11.56
N LEU A 63 -6.92 6.65 11.56
CA LEU A 63 -6.81 7.48 10.36
C LEU A 63 -5.51 7.19 9.58
N MET A 64 -4.40 7.02 10.30
CA MET A 64 -3.09 6.83 9.68
C MET A 64 -2.93 5.45 9.03
N ASP A 65 -3.58 4.40 9.55
CA ASP A 65 -3.48 3.03 9.01
C ASP A 65 -3.97 2.91 7.55
N PRO A 66 -5.18 3.37 7.20
CA PRO A 66 -5.62 3.42 5.79
C PRO A 66 -4.74 4.32 4.93
N LEU A 67 -4.22 5.40 5.50
CA LEU A 67 -3.43 6.39 4.78
C LEU A 67 -2.07 5.81 4.39
N ALA A 68 -1.38 5.15 5.33
CA ALA A 68 -0.11 4.47 5.09
C ALA A 68 -0.25 3.29 4.11
N ASP A 69 -1.35 2.53 4.18
CA ASP A 69 -1.67 1.49 3.18
C ASP A 69 -1.77 2.07 1.75
N LYS A 70 -2.52 3.17 1.60
CA LYS A 70 -2.67 3.82 0.28
C LYS A 70 -1.38 4.45 -0.23
N ILE A 71 -0.51 4.95 0.63
CA ILE A 71 0.78 5.52 0.21
C ILE A 71 1.66 4.43 -0.42
N LEU A 72 1.76 3.24 0.19
CA LEU A 72 2.56 2.13 -0.35
C LEU A 72 2.07 1.70 -1.74
N VAL A 73 0.76 1.47 -1.87
CA VAL A 73 0.16 1.06 -3.16
C VAL A 73 0.31 2.17 -4.20
N SER A 74 0.12 3.43 -3.82
CA SER A 74 0.31 4.56 -4.72
C SER A 74 1.76 4.70 -5.20
N ALA A 75 2.73 4.52 -4.30
CA ALA A 75 4.15 4.53 -4.65
C ALA A 75 4.49 3.43 -5.66
N ALA A 76 3.95 2.22 -5.48
CA ALA A 76 4.13 1.13 -6.44
C ALA A 76 3.51 1.46 -7.82
N PHE A 77 2.30 2.02 -7.87
CA PHE A 77 1.70 2.42 -9.14
C PHE A 77 2.46 3.54 -9.85
N VAL A 78 2.94 4.54 -9.11
CA VAL A 78 3.77 5.62 -9.66
C VAL A 78 5.04 5.05 -10.26
N PHE A 79 5.69 4.13 -9.57
CA PHE A 79 6.87 3.45 -10.09
C PHE A 79 6.58 2.63 -11.36
N LEU A 80 5.52 1.83 -11.37
CA LEU A 80 5.12 1.08 -12.57
C LEU A 80 4.77 1.99 -13.77
N THR A 81 4.28 3.19 -13.49
CA THR A 81 4.01 4.21 -14.50
C THR A 81 5.30 4.75 -15.13
N GLU A 82 6.35 4.95 -14.32
CA GLU A 82 7.68 5.36 -14.81
C GLU A 82 8.24 4.34 -15.80
N HIS A 83 8.00 3.05 -15.54
CA HIS A 83 8.40 1.94 -16.43
C HIS A 83 7.45 1.70 -17.60
N LYS A 84 6.51 2.61 -17.87
CA LYS A 84 5.52 2.53 -18.96
C LYS A 84 4.60 1.30 -18.93
N LEU A 85 4.53 0.59 -17.80
CA LEU A 85 3.62 -0.53 -17.59
C LEU A 85 2.18 -0.06 -17.35
N CYS A 86 2.01 1.17 -16.88
CA CYS A 86 0.70 1.77 -16.64
C CYS A 86 0.67 3.21 -17.19
N PRO A 87 -0.38 3.64 -17.92
CA PRO A 87 -0.53 5.04 -18.31
C PRO A 87 -0.74 5.94 -17.09
N VAL A 88 -0.12 7.13 -17.10
CA VAL A 88 -0.22 8.12 -16.01
C VAL A 88 -1.66 8.43 -15.64
N TRP A 89 -2.55 8.55 -16.63
CA TRP A 89 -3.96 8.86 -16.40
C TRP A 89 -4.70 7.74 -15.63
N VAL A 90 -4.33 6.48 -15.86
CA VAL A 90 -4.90 5.32 -15.13
C VAL A 90 -4.44 5.35 -13.69
N THR A 91 -3.14 5.54 -13.47
CA THR A 91 -2.55 5.66 -12.13
C THR A 91 -3.17 6.81 -11.35
N ALA A 92 -3.31 7.98 -11.96
CA ALA A 92 -3.93 9.14 -11.33
C ALA A 92 -5.40 8.88 -10.96
N LEU A 93 -6.19 8.22 -11.83
CA LEU A 93 -7.57 7.84 -11.53
C LEU A 93 -7.66 6.84 -10.38
N ILE A 94 -6.78 5.82 -10.37
CA ILE A 94 -6.74 4.81 -9.31
C ILE A 94 -6.44 5.48 -7.97
N ILE A 95 -5.36 6.25 -7.88
CA ILE A 95 -4.95 6.95 -6.66
C ILE A 95 -6.05 7.93 -6.22
N GLY A 96 -6.54 8.78 -7.11
CA GLY A 96 -7.58 9.76 -6.80
C GLY A 96 -8.84 9.10 -6.23
N ARG A 97 -9.33 8.03 -6.87
CA ARG A 97 -10.51 7.29 -6.39
C ARG A 97 -10.25 6.55 -5.08
N GLU A 98 -9.05 6.03 -4.86
CA GLU A 98 -8.67 5.36 -3.61
C GLU A 98 -8.68 6.34 -2.43
N PHE A 99 -8.06 7.50 -2.58
CA PHE A 99 -8.03 8.55 -1.55
C PHE A 99 -9.41 9.16 -1.31
N LEU A 100 -10.15 9.51 -2.36
CA LEU A 100 -11.49 10.11 -2.23
C LEU A 100 -12.47 9.19 -1.51
N VAL A 101 -12.58 7.92 -1.95
CA VAL A 101 -13.53 6.98 -1.32
C VAL A 101 -13.12 6.66 0.12
N THR A 102 -11.82 6.54 0.40
CA THR A 102 -11.34 6.28 1.76
C THR A 102 -11.60 7.48 2.68
N GLY A 103 -11.31 8.70 2.21
CA GLY A 103 -11.53 9.94 2.96
C GLY A 103 -13.01 10.21 3.22
N LEU A 104 -13.87 10.08 2.20
CA LEU A 104 -15.31 10.24 2.35
C LEU A 104 -15.90 9.21 3.31
N ARG A 105 -15.44 7.95 3.24
CA ARG A 105 -15.87 6.90 4.18
C ARG A 105 -15.45 7.23 5.61
N GLN A 106 -14.24 7.76 5.81
CA GLN A 106 -13.77 8.14 7.14
C GLN A 106 -14.63 9.26 7.75
N ILE A 107 -14.92 10.30 6.96
CA ILE A 107 -15.78 11.41 7.39
C ILE A 107 -17.19 10.90 7.74
N ALA A 108 -17.76 9.99 6.95
CA ALA A 108 -19.06 9.40 7.23
C ALA A 108 -19.08 8.57 8.53
N VAL A 109 -18.01 7.80 8.79
CA VAL A 109 -17.85 7.02 10.03
C VAL A 109 -17.74 7.94 11.25
N GLU A 110 -17.03 9.06 11.14
CA GLU A 110 -16.95 10.08 12.20
C GLU A 110 -18.28 10.80 12.43
N ALA A 111 -19.07 11.00 11.37
CA ALA A 111 -20.43 11.55 11.46
C ALA A 111 -21.49 10.56 11.98
N GLY A 112 -21.10 9.36 12.40
CA GLY A 112 -22.01 8.34 12.96
C GLY A 112 -22.80 7.53 11.92
N GLN A 113 -22.53 7.72 10.63
CA GLN A 113 -23.09 6.92 9.55
C GLN A 113 -22.19 5.70 9.33
N VAL A 114 -22.65 4.54 9.80
CA VAL A 114 -21.93 3.26 9.57
C VAL A 114 -22.18 2.81 8.13
N ILE A 115 -21.28 3.20 7.23
CA ILE A 115 -21.27 2.65 5.87
C ILE A 115 -20.74 1.21 5.98
N ALA A 116 -21.63 0.23 5.81
CA ALA A 116 -21.27 -1.18 5.80
C ALA A 116 -20.23 -1.45 4.69
N ALA A 117 -19.17 -2.18 5.03
CA ALA A 117 -18.12 -2.53 4.08
C ALA A 117 -18.64 -3.58 3.09
N ASP A 118 -18.76 -3.19 1.82
CA ASP A 118 -19.24 -4.06 0.76
C ASP A 118 -18.18 -5.09 0.36
N ASN A 119 -18.57 -6.35 0.08
CA ASN A 119 -17.64 -7.44 -0.24
C ASN A 119 -16.83 -7.18 -1.54
N LEU A 120 -17.33 -6.29 -2.41
CA LEU A 120 -16.63 -5.76 -3.58
C LEU A 120 -15.28 -5.11 -3.25
N GLY A 121 -15.12 -4.57 -2.04
CA GLY A 121 -13.86 -3.97 -1.60
C GLY A 121 -12.72 -4.98 -1.49
N LYS A 122 -13.00 -6.22 -1.06
CA LYS A 122 -11.98 -7.27 -0.90
C LYS A 122 -11.40 -7.73 -2.24
N TRP A 123 -12.27 -7.88 -3.24
CA TRP A 123 -11.86 -8.27 -4.59
C TRP A 123 -11.01 -7.18 -5.23
N LYS A 124 -11.39 -5.91 -5.05
CA LYS A 124 -10.65 -4.76 -5.58
C LYS A 124 -9.21 -4.71 -5.06
N THR A 125 -9.02 -4.85 -3.74
CA THR A 125 -7.68 -4.85 -3.13
C THR A 125 -6.84 -6.01 -3.63
N GLY A 126 -7.45 -7.20 -3.79
CA GLY A 126 -6.78 -8.37 -4.36
C GLY A 126 -6.23 -8.08 -5.76
N PHE A 127 -7.05 -7.54 -6.66
CA PHE A 127 -6.61 -7.21 -8.02
C PHE A 127 -5.47 -6.18 -8.07
N GLN A 128 -5.50 -5.15 -7.21
CA GLN A 128 -4.41 -4.16 -7.16
C GLN A 128 -3.10 -4.77 -6.66
N LEU A 129 -3.16 -5.57 -5.59
CA LEU A 129 -1.96 -6.24 -5.08
C LEU A 129 -1.39 -7.20 -6.11
N THR A 130 -2.23 -8.01 -6.75
CA THR A 130 -1.79 -8.93 -7.81
C THR A 130 -1.14 -8.16 -8.95
N PHE A 131 -1.74 -7.08 -9.43
CA PHE A 131 -1.15 -6.26 -10.49
C PHE A 131 0.21 -5.68 -10.10
N CYS A 132 0.34 -5.11 -8.90
CA CYS A 132 1.62 -4.58 -8.41
C CYS A 132 2.69 -5.66 -8.30
N ILE A 133 2.34 -6.83 -7.73
CA ILE A 133 3.27 -7.96 -7.59
C ILE A 133 3.70 -8.45 -8.97
N THR A 134 2.76 -8.70 -9.89
CA THR A 134 3.10 -9.18 -11.23
C THR A 134 3.96 -8.18 -12.01
N GLY A 135 3.66 -6.87 -11.92
CA GLY A 135 4.46 -5.84 -12.57
C GLY A 135 5.88 -5.75 -12.03
N LEU A 136 6.06 -5.84 -10.71
CA LEU A 136 7.38 -5.84 -10.07
C LEU A 136 8.18 -7.12 -10.37
N VAL A 137 7.53 -8.28 -10.38
CA VAL A 137 8.18 -9.55 -10.78
C VAL A 137 8.65 -9.48 -12.23
N TRP A 138 7.80 -9.00 -13.14
CA TRP A 138 8.15 -8.87 -14.55
C TRP A 138 9.37 -7.95 -14.73
N LEU A 139 9.39 -6.80 -14.06
CA LEU A 139 10.51 -5.87 -14.07
C LEU A 139 11.81 -6.47 -13.53
N THR A 140 11.70 -7.32 -12.50
CA THR A 140 12.86 -7.99 -11.90
C THR A 140 13.41 -9.05 -12.86
N LEU A 141 12.55 -9.80 -13.55
CA LEU A 141 12.96 -10.82 -14.52
C LEU A 141 13.56 -10.20 -15.79
N ASP A 142 12.93 -9.16 -16.33
CA ASP A 142 13.39 -8.44 -17.54
C ASP A 142 14.81 -7.88 -17.34
N HIS A 143 15.10 -7.29 -16.17
CA HIS A 143 16.45 -6.79 -15.85
C HIS A 143 17.44 -7.88 -15.43
N MET A 144 16.99 -9.10 -15.11
CA MET A 144 17.87 -10.26 -14.89
C MET A 144 18.27 -10.93 -16.20
N ASP A 145 17.42 -10.88 -17.22
CA ASP A 145 17.71 -11.41 -18.57
C ASP A 145 18.68 -10.50 -19.36
N ASP A 146 18.83 -9.24 -18.96
CA ASP A 146 19.76 -8.25 -19.54
C ASP A 146 21.19 -8.25 -18.93
N LEU A 147 21.48 -9.17 -17.99
CA LEU A 147 22.78 -9.34 -17.31
C LEU A 147 23.58 -10.53 -17.86
#